data_AF-A0A9W5YDH0-F1
#
_entry.id   AF-A0A9W5YDH0-F1
#
_cell.length_a   1.000
_cell.length_b   1.000
_cell.length_c   1.000
_cell.angle_alpha   90.00
_cell.angle_beta   90.00
_cell.angle_gamma   90.00
#
_symmetry.space_group_name_H-M   'P 1'
#
loop_
_entity.id
_entity.type
_entity.pdbx_description
1 polymer ?
#
loop_
_entity_poly.entity_id
_entity_poly.type
_entity_poly.pdbx_seq_one_letter_code
_entity_poly.pdbx_strand_id
1 'polypeptide(L)'
;MKKAIIWYSILTVASIVLTGDIIYLFTQNGIASNWGGLIIPSFLIGINVGRNNIHEYSTKFIKILAVAAGVSQLVLNIIKMGNLLVLTIILMPIFYSFVSYLFLKLGIKASKKIKFQIKNKKIYKWMIIGIIMLSVIVYSIRGMNSKIPLEEQSYIDTVLLQIDADTTRDDVMDILGKPSKSLGNKVDWNVIINGKRITISVYFSHGNATRINFDGGVGRFYYDQDL
;
A
#
# COMPACT_ATOMS: atom_id res chain seq x y z
N MET A 1 -29.81 -14.36 11.45
CA MET A 1 -28.40 -14.03 11.77
C MET A 1 -27.38 -14.66 10.81
N LYS A 2 -27.35 -15.99 10.64
CA LYS A 2 -26.37 -16.68 9.75
C LYS A 2 -26.36 -16.15 8.30
N LYS A 3 -27.54 -15.97 7.67
CA LYS A 3 -27.65 -15.42 6.31
C LYS A 3 -27.05 -14.01 6.18
N ALA A 4 -27.27 -13.13 7.17
CA ALA A 4 -26.72 -11.78 7.16
C ALA A 4 -25.18 -11.80 7.31
N ILE A 5 -24.64 -12.65 8.20
CA ILE A 5 -23.18 -12.84 8.32
C ILE A 5 -22.57 -13.21 6.98
N ILE A 6 -23.11 -14.24 6.33
CA ILE A 6 -22.60 -14.72 5.04
C ILE A 6 -22.64 -13.59 3.99
N TRP A 7 -23.78 -12.90 3.86
CA TRP A 7 -23.93 -11.80 2.91
C TRP A 7 -22.94 -10.65 3.16
N TYR A 8 -22.79 -10.20 4.41
CA TYR A 8 -21.87 -9.11 4.73
C TYR A 8 -20.41 -9.53 4.60
N SER A 9 -20.07 -10.77 4.88
CA SER A 9 -18.73 -11.32 4.62
C SER A 9 -18.42 -11.32 3.13
N ILE A 10 -19.30 -11.86 2.29
CA ILE A 10 -19.14 -11.85 0.82
C ILE A 10 -18.99 -10.41 0.31
N LEU A 11 -19.85 -9.50 0.77
CA LEU A 11 -19.80 -8.09 0.38
C LEU A 11 -18.47 -7.44 0.80
N THR A 12 -17.95 -7.78 1.97
CA THR A 12 -16.66 -7.29 2.48
C THR A 12 -15.52 -7.75 1.58
N VAL A 13 -15.45 -9.04 1.28
CA VAL A 13 -14.40 -9.59 0.41
C VAL A 13 -14.44 -8.95 -0.97
N ALA A 14 -15.61 -8.94 -1.61
CA ALA A 14 -15.77 -8.38 -2.95
C ALA A 14 -15.41 -6.88 -2.99
N SER A 15 -15.85 -6.12 -1.99
CA SER A 15 -15.57 -4.68 -1.93
C SER A 15 -14.10 -4.39 -1.70
N ILE A 16 -13.38 -5.21 -0.92
CA ILE A 16 -11.94 -5.06 -0.68
C ILE A 16 -11.15 -5.26 -1.97
N VAL A 17 -11.44 -6.33 -2.71
CA VAL A 17 -10.78 -6.63 -3.99
C VAL A 17 -11.02 -5.49 -4.98
N LEU A 18 -12.29 -5.16 -5.25
CA LEU A 18 -12.65 -4.15 -6.25
C LEU A 18 -12.11 -2.76 -5.88
N THR A 19 -12.22 -2.35 -4.62
CA THR A 19 -11.73 -1.03 -4.18
C THR A 19 -10.20 -0.97 -4.24
N GLY A 20 -9.52 -2.06 -3.89
CA GLY A 20 -8.07 -2.16 -4.03
C GLY A 20 -7.62 -1.96 -5.47
N ASP A 21 -8.25 -2.65 -6.42
CA ASP A 21 -7.90 -2.55 -7.84
C ASP A 21 -8.26 -1.17 -8.43
N ILE A 22 -9.43 -0.62 -8.08
CA ILE A 22 -9.80 0.75 -8.46
C ILE A 22 -8.75 1.74 -7.97
N ILE A 23 -8.38 1.68 -6.69
CA ILE A 23 -7.36 2.57 -6.14
C ILE A 23 -6.03 2.32 -6.86
N TYR A 24 -5.65 1.08 -7.13
CA TYR A 24 -4.42 0.80 -7.87
C TYR A 24 -4.43 1.45 -9.26
N LEU A 25 -5.51 1.30 -10.03
CA LEU A 25 -5.65 1.88 -11.37
C LEU A 25 -5.52 3.42 -11.36
N PHE A 26 -6.15 4.07 -10.38
CA PHE A 26 -6.13 5.53 -10.27
C PHE A 26 -4.84 6.09 -9.66
N THR A 27 -4.16 5.32 -8.80
CA THR A 27 -3.04 5.82 -8.00
C THR A 27 -1.69 5.28 -8.45
N GLN A 28 -1.67 4.15 -9.16
CA GLN A 28 -0.49 3.34 -9.47
C GLN A 28 0.36 3.02 -8.23
N ASN A 29 -0.25 3.05 -7.04
CA ASN A 29 0.43 2.91 -5.77
C ASN A 29 -0.07 1.66 -5.04
N GLY A 30 0.81 0.66 -4.91
CA GLY A 30 0.52 -0.60 -4.23
C GLY A 30 0.17 -0.43 -2.75
N ILE A 31 0.80 0.51 -2.04
CA ILE A 31 0.52 0.78 -0.62
C ILE A 31 -0.88 1.39 -0.48
N ALA A 32 -1.20 2.39 -1.29
CA ALA A 32 -2.51 3.04 -1.26
C ALA A 32 -3.63 2.05 -1.65
N SER A 33 -3.40 1.23 -2.67
CA SER A 33 -4.32 0.16 -3.08
C SER A 33 -4.57 -0.85 -1.95
N ASN A 34 -3.50 -1.31 -1.30
CA ASN A 34 -3.57 -2.32 -0.25
C ASN A 34 -4.32 -1.80 0.99
N TRP A 35 -3.95 -0.64 1.52
CA TRP A 35 -4.58 -0.07 2.71
C TRP A 35 -5.94 0.57 2.43
N GLY A 36 -6.06 1.30 1.32
CA GLY A 36 -7.31 1.95 0.92
C GLY A 36 -8.40 0.94 0.57
N GLY A 37 -8.03 -0.16 -0.10
CA GLY A 37 -8.91 -1.29 -0.39
C GLY A 37 -9.46 -1.97 0.88
N LEU A 38 -8.73 -1.93 2.00
CA LEU A 38 -9.23 -2.44 3.27
C LEU A 38 -10.06 -1.40 4.04
N ILE A 39 -9.52 -0.19 4.18
CA ILE A 39 -10.07 0.87 5.06
C ILE A 39 -11.43 1.35 4.56
N ILE A 40 -11.53 1.69 3.27
CA ILE A 40 -12.74 2.29 2.71
C ILE A 40 -13.93 1.32 2.78
N PRO A 41 -13.81 0.07 2.29
CA PRO A 41 -14.89 -0.91 2.41
C PRO A 41 -15.25 -1.24 3.85
N SER A 42 -14.27 -1.43 4.74
CA SER A 42 -14.54 -1.69 6.16
C SER A 42 -15.36 -0.57 6.81
N PHE A 43 -15.04 0.68 6.49
CA PHE A 43 -15.78 1.84 6.98
C PHE A 43 -17.21 1.92 6.40
N LEU A 44 -17.36 1.77 5.08
CA LEU A 44 -18.66 1.84 4.39
C LEU A 44 -19.60 0.71 4.83
N ILE A 45 -19.06 -0.50 5.00
CA ILE A 45 -19.79 -1.65 5.52
C ILE A 45 -20.19 -1.39 6.97
N GLY A 46 -19.31 -0.80 7.78
CA GLY A 46 -19.64 -0.34 9.13
C GLY A 46 -20.82 0.64 9.14
N ILE A 47 -20.85 1.59 8.20
CA ILE A 47 -21.99 2.51 8.06
C ILE A 47 -23.28 1.76 7.73
N ASN A 48 -23.22 0.86 6.74
CA ASN A 48 -24.37 0.08 6.28
C ASN A 48 -24.94 -0.81 7.39
N VAL A 49 -24.07 -1.54 8.10
CA VAL A 49 -24.43 -2.33 9.28
C VAL A 49 -25.07 -1.44 10.35
N GLY A 50 -24.49 -0.27 10.62
CA GLY A 50 -25.04 0.67 11.59
C GLY A 50 -26.39 1.28 11.20
N ARG A 51 -26.65 1.47 9.89
CA ARG A 51 -27.91 2.03 9.39
C ARG A 51 -29.06 1.05 9.48
N ASN A 52 -28.80 -0.20 9.08
CA ASN A 52 -29.80 -1.25 9.00
C ASN A 52 -30.19 -1.83 10.37
N ASN A 53 -29.64 -1.27 11.46
CA ASN A 53 -29.91 -1.69 12.84
C ASN A 53 -29.86 -3.21 12.99
N ILE A 54 -28.96 -3.88 12.26
CA ILE A 54 -28.87 -5.34 12.23
C ILE A 54 -28.61 -5.77 13.67
N HIS A 55 -29.67 -6.35 14.25
CA HIS A 55 -29.95 -6.55 15.67
C HIS A 55 -28.70 -6.56 16.55
N GLU A 56 -28.61 -5.60 17.47
CA GLU A 56 -27.64 -5.53 18.57
C GLU A 56 -26.25 -6.01 18.20
N TYR A 57 -25.42 -5.07 17.72
CA TYR A 57 -23.98 -5.11 17.48
C TYR A 57 -23.18 -6.13 18.32
N SER A 58 -23.41 -7.43 18.12
CA SER A 58 -22.69 -8.41 18.90
C SER A 58 -21.25 -8.21 18.48
N THR A 59 -20.39 -7.94 19.46
CA THR A 59 -18.97 -7.71 19.24
C THR A 59 -18.38 -8.86 18.41
N LYS A 60 -19.00 -10.04 18.50
CA LYS A 60 -18.76 -11.25 17.71
C LYS A 60 -19.00 -11.06 16.21
N PHE A 61 -20.11 -10.45 15.78
CA PHE A 61 -20.39 -10.18 14.36
C PHE A 61 -19.32 -9.28 13.72
N ILE A 62 -18.97 -8.17 14.40
CA ILE A 62 -17.96 -7.22 13.92
C ILE A 62 -16.58 -7.89 13.85
N LYS A 63 -16.23 -8.71 14.86
CA LYS A 63 -15.00 -9.49 14.85
C LYS A 63 -14.94 -10.47 13.68
N ILE A 64 -16.04 -11.16 13.35
CA ILE A 64 -16.10 -12.09 12.22
C ILE A 64 -15.85 -11.35 10.90
N LEU A 65 -16.49 -10.19 10.68
CA LEU A 65 -16.25 -9.39 9.47
C LEU A 65 -14.81 -8.90 9.38
N ALA A 66 -14.24 -8.44 10.49
CA ALA A 66 -12.87 -7.99 10.54
C ALA A 66 -11.86 -9.12 10.24
N VAL A 67 -12.08 -10.30 10.80
CA VAL A 67 -11.26 -11.49 10.51
C VAL A 67 -11.40 -11.91 9.05
N ALA A 68 -12.63 -11.91 8.51
CA ALA A 68 -12.85 -12.21 7.09
C ALA A 68 -12.07 -11.23 6.18
N ALA A 69 -12.10 -9.93 6.49
CA ALA A 69 -11.32 -8.93 5.77
C ALA A 69 -9.80 -9.19 5.85
N GLY A 70 -9.28 -9.49 7.04
CA GLY A 70 -7.86 -9.76 7.24
C GLY A 70 -7.38 -11.02 6.51
N VAL A 71 -8.18 -12.10 6.53
CA VAL A 71 -7.90 -13.33 5.81
C VAL A 71 -7.94 -13.10 4.30
N SER A 72 -8.94 -12.37 3.79
CA SER A 72 -9.01 -12.04 2.36
C SER A 72 -7.80 -11.25 1.89
N GLN A 73 -7.34 -10.27 2.69
CA GLN A 73 -6.15 -9.51 2.34
C GLN A 73 -4.88 -10.36 2.33
N LEU A 74 -4.75 -11.30 3.27
CA LEU A 74 -3.65 -12.26 3.27
C LEU A 74 -3.67 -13.11 1.99
N VAL A 75 -4.82 -13.67 1.60
CA VAL A 75 -4.95 -14.48 0.37
C VAL A 75 -4.55 -13.67 -0.85
N LEU A 76 -5.00 -12.42 -0.96
CA LEU A 76 -4.62 -11.54 -2.06
C LEU A 76 -3.11 -11.27 -2.09
N ASN A 77 -2.49 -11.03 -0.94
CA ASN A 77 -1.04 -10.79 -0.87
C ASN A 77 -0.24 -12.05 -1.23
N ILE A 78 -0.69 -13.25 -0.82
CA ILE A 78 -0.05 -14.52 -1.21
C ILE A 78 -0.07 -14.68 -2.73
N ILE A 79 -1.21 -14.42 -3.36
CA ILE A 79 -1.36 -14.50 -4.83
C ILE A 79 -0.46 -13.48 -5.53
N LYS A 80 -0.32 -12.27 -4.98
CA LYS A 80 0.43 -11.17 -5.61
C LYS A 80 1.94 -11.25 -5.43
N MET A 81 2.43 -11.72 -4.28
CA MET A 81 3.84 -11.53 -3.90
C MET A 81 4.72 -12.76 -4.08
N GLY A 82 4.17 -13.98 -4.27
CA GLY A 82 4.91 -15.21 -4.55
C GLY A 82 5.80 -15.75 -3.41
N ASN A 83 6.55 -14.87 -2.74
CA ASN A 83 7.55 -15.19 -1.71
C ASN A 83 7.32 -14.33 -0.43
N LEU A 84 6.24 -14.63 0.32
CA LEU A 84 6.02 -14.01 1.63
C LEU A 84 6.79 -14.75 2.72
N LEU A 85 7.49 -14.00 3.57
CA LEU A 85 8.08 -14.53 4.80
C LEU A 85 6.99 -15.13 5.70
N VAL A 86 7.28 -16.26 6.35
CA VAL A 86 6.35 -16.93 7.28
C VAL A 86 5.86 -15.99 8.38
N LEU A 87 6.74 -15.13 8.90
CA LEU A 87 6.39 -14.11 9.89
C LEU A 87 5.34 -13.12 9.35
N THR A 88 5.47 -12.72 8.08
CA THR A 88 4.52 -11.82 7.40
C THR A 88 3.15 -12.49 7.24
N ILE A 89 3.13 -13.77 6.89
CA ILE A 89 1.89 -14.57 6.76
C ILE A 89 1.12 -14.62 8.09
N ILE A 90 1.82 -14.67 9.22
CA ILE A 90 1.20 -14.70 10.56
C ILE A 90 0.75 -13.30 11.00
N LEU A 91 1.60 -12.28 10.82
CA LEU A 91 1.32 -10.93 11.34
C LEU A 91 0.30 -10.16 10.49
N MET A 92 0.35 -10.28 9.16
CA MET A 92 -0.57 -9.56 8.25
C MET A 92 -2.05 -9.75 8.60
N PRO A 93 -2.59 -10.98 8.74
CA PRO A 93 -4.01 -11.16 9.01
C PRO A 93 -4.40 -10.56 10.36
N ILE A 94 -3.52 -10.56 11.36
CA ILE A 94 -3.77 -9.92 12.67
C ILE A 94 -3.89 -8.40 12.50
N PHE A 95 -2.92 -7.77 11.84
CA PHE A 95 -2.92 -6.33 11.61
C PHE A 95 -4.10 -5.88 10.75
N TYR A 96 -4.37 -6.57 9.63
CA TYR A 96 -5.49 -6.23 8.76
C TYR A 96 -6.85 -6.43 9.44
N SER A 97 -6.99 -7.49 10.25
CA SER A 97 -8.20 -7.68 11.05
C SER A 97 -8.38 -6.56 12.08
N PHE A 98 -7.30 -6.15 12.76
CA PHE A 98 -7.36 -5.05 13.72
C PHE A 98 -7.77 -3.72 13.07
N VAL A 99 -7.16 -3.38 11.93
CA VAL A 99 -7.48 -2.16 11.18
C VAL A 99 -8.92 -2.21 10.67
N SER A 100 -9.35 -3.33 10.05
CA SER A 100 -10.73 -3.49 9.59
C SER A 100 -11.73 -3.34 10.74
N TYR A 101 -11.44 -3.95 11.90
CA TYR A 101 -12.28 -3.82 13.10
C TYR A 101 -12.44 -2.37 13.58
N LEU A 102 -11.35 -1.61 13.62
CA LEU A 102 -11.38 -0.19 13.97
C LEU A 102 -12.27 0.60 13.01
N PHE A 103 -12.10 0.42 11.70
CA PHE A 103 -12.87 1.16 10.70
C PHE A 103 -14.33 0.73 10.63
N LEU A 104 -14.65 -0.55 10.82
CA LEU A 104 -16.03 -1.02 10.99
C LEU A 104 -16.70 -0.33 12.18
N LYS A 105 -16.03 -0.26 13.34
CA LYS A 105 -16.53 0.44 14.53
C LYS A 105 -16.73 1.93 14.29
N LEU A 106 -15.77 2.59 13.65
CA LEU A 106 -15.86 4.00 13.31
C LEU A 106 -17.04 4.25 12.37
N GLY A 107 -17.24 3.40 11.35
CA GLY A 107 -18.37 3.48 10.42
C GLY A 107 -19.72 3.33 11.13
N ILE A 108 -19.84 2.36 12.05
CA ILE A 108 -21.04 2.17 12.88
C ILE A 108 -21.32 3.42 13.74
N LYS A 109 -20.29 3.95 14.40
CA LYS A 109 -20.41 5.15 15.26
C LYS A 109 -20.80 6.37 14.42
N ALA A 110 -20.20 6.54 13.25
CA ALA A 110 -20.54 7.59 12.31
C ALA A 110 -22.00 7.47 11.85
N SER A 111 -22.47 6.28 11.51
CA SER A 111 -23.85 6.02 11.10
C SER A 111 -24.88 6.44 12.16
N LYS A 112 -24.63 6.12 13.44
CA LYS A 112 -25.50 6.56 14.55
C LYS A 112 -25.57 8.09 14.66
N LYS A 113 -24.41 8.76 14.53
CA LYS A 113 -24.31 10.23 14.55
C LYS A 113 -24.98 10.86 13.33
N ILE A 114 -24.84 10.25 12.15
CA ILE A 114 -25.50 10.66 10.91
C ILE A 114 -27.02 10.50 11.04
N LYS A 115 -27.54 9.39 11.59
CA LYS A 115 -28.98 9.19 11.81
C LYS A 115 -29.56 10.26 12.76
N PHE A 116 -28.82 10.62 13.82
CA PHE A 116 -29.16 11.73 14.71
C PHE A 116 -29.12 13.10 14.01
N GLN A 117 -28.14 13.34 13.14
CA GLN A 117 -27.98 14.61 12.43
C GLN A 117 -28.85 14.78 11.18
N ILE A 118 -29.24 13.70 10.50
CA ILE A 118 -30.25 13.70 9.43
C ILE A 118 -31.58 14.18 10.01
N LYS A 119 -31.94 13.69 11.21
CA LYS A 119 -33.10 14.19 11.97
C LYS A 119 -32.99 15.68 12.32
N ASN A 120 -31.78 16.24 12.29
CA ASN A 120 -31.44 17.61 12.66
C ASN A 120 -30.87 18.47 11.49
N LYS A 121 -31.04 18.05 10.22
CA LYS A 121 -30.56 18.72 8.98
C LYS A 121 -29.06 19.11 8.91
N LYS A 122 -28.16 18.60 9.78
CA LYS A 122 -26.72 18.98 9.81
C LYS A 122 -25.78 18.09 8.96
N ILE A 123 -26.26 17.52 7.85
CA ILE A 123 -25.54 16.54 7.01
C ILE A 123 -24.34 17.15 6.27
N TYR A 124 -24.45 18.42 5.86
CA TYR A 124 -23.48 19.10 5.00
C TYR A 124 -22.05 19.13 5.59
N LYS A 125 -21.92 19.23 6.92
CA LYS A 125 -20.60 19.29 7.58
C LYS A 125 -19.78 18.01 7.39
N TRP A 126 -20.41 16.83 7.37
CA TRP A 126 -19.70 15.56 7.19
C TRP A 126 -19.39 15.24 5.73
N MET A 127 -20.25 15.67 4.80
CA MET A 127 -19.93 15.63 3.36
C MET A 127 -18.67 16.44 3.07
N ILE A 128 -18.57 17.65 3.62
CA ILE A 128 -17.39 18.52 3.46
C ILE A 128 -16.13 17.83 4.02
N ILE A 129 -16.19 17.24 5.22
CA ILE A 129 -15.04 16.50 5.80
C ILE A 129 -14.64 15.32 4.92
N GLY A 130 -15.61 14.57 4.39
CA GLY A 130 -15.37 13.44 3.48
C GLY A 130 -14.70 13.89 2.18
N ILE A 131 -15.16 14.99 1.58
CA ILE A 131 -14.55 15.58 0.39
C ILE A 131 -13.13 16.06 0.70
N ILE A 132 -12.89 16.73 1.83
CA ILE A 132 -11.55 17.19 2.22
C ILE A 132 -10.60 16.00 2.42
N MET A 133 -11.01 14.93 3.11
CA MET A 133 -10.18 13.73 3.25
C MET A 133 -9.87 13.09 1.89
N LEU A 134 -10.87 12.99 1.00
CA LEU A 134 -10.67 12.47 -0.36
C LEU A 134 -9.68 13.35 -1.13
N SER A 135 -9.80 14.68 -1.04
CA SER A 135 -8.89 15.63 -1.67
C SER A 135 -7.47 15.54 -1.13
N VAL A 136 -7.29 15.38 0.19
CA VAL A 136 -5.96 15.19 0.80
C VAL A 136 -5.33 13.89 0.33
N ILE A 137 -6.11 12.78 0.30
CA ILE A 137 -5.64 11.50 -0.22
C ILE A 137 -5.21 11.64 -1.69
N VAL A 138 -6.06 12.22 -2.54
CA VAL A 138 -5.77 12.46 -3.97
C VAL A 138 -4.54 13.37 -4.15
N TYR A 139 -4.38 14.40 -3.32
CA TYR A 139 -3.25 15.33 -3.39
C TYR A 139 -1.94 14.68 -2.95
N SER A 140 -1.96 13.89 -1.87
CA SER A 140 -0.80 13.11 -1.41
C SER A 140 -0.36 12.08 -2.44
N ILE A 141 -1.29 11.49 -3.20
CA ILE A 141 -0.99 10.54 -4.28
C ILE A 141 -0.37 11.23 -5.50
N ARG A 142 -0.81 12.44 -5.85
CA ARG A 142 -0.24 13.21 -6.99
C ARG A 142 1.26 13.49 -6.83
N GLY A 143 1.76 13.62 -5.61
CA GLY A 143 3.18 13.80 -5.34
C GLY A 143 4.06 12.57 -5.62
N MET A 144 3.45 11.38 -5.76
CA MET A 144 4.16 10.10 -5.98
C MET A 144 4.22 9.70 -7.47
N ASN A 145 3.34 10.23 -8.32
CA ASN A 145 3.33 9.99 -9.77
C ASN A 145 4.08 11.08 -10.56
N SER A 146 5.00 11.81 -9.93
CA SER A 146 5.85 12.74 -10.68
C SER A 146 6.73 11.94 -11.63
N LYS A 147 6.69 12.29 -12.94
CA LYS A 147 7.64 11.76 -13.92
C LYS A 147 9.07 11.84 -13.36
N ILE A 148 9.86 10.80 -13.61
CA ILE A 148 11.29 10.80 -13.28
C ILE A 148 11.89 12.06 -13.94
N PRO A 149 12.58 12.92 -13.18
CA PRO A 149 13.28 14.07 -13.75
C PRO A 149 14.22 13.64 -14.88
N LEU A 150 14.33 14.45 -15.94
CA LEU A 150 15.09 14.08 -17.14
C LEU A 150 16.55 13.74 -16.83
N GLU A 151 17.15 14.41 -15.84
CA GLU A 151 18.54 14.15 -15.43
C GLU A 151 18.69 12.81 -14.71
N GLU A 152 17.70 12.42 -13.92
CA GLU A 152 17.67 11.12 -13.23
C GLU A 152 17.42 9.99 -14.25
N GLN A 153 16.51 10.20 -15.19
CA GLN A 153 16.27 9.27 -16.30
C GLN A 153 17.53 9.09 -17.16
N SER A 154 18.21 10.19 -17.51
CA SER A 154 19.45 10.13 -18.27
C SER A 154 20.54 9.34 -17.55
N TYR A 155 20.62 9.44 -16.22
CA TYR A 155 21.59 8.66 -15.44
C TYR A 155 21.27 7.16 -15.48
N ILE A 156 20.00 6.79 -15.37
CA ILE A 156 19.56 5.39 -15.52
C ILE A 156 19.96 4.88 -16.91
N ASP A 157 19.58 5.61 -17.96
CA ASP A 157 19.74 5.16 -19.34
C ASP A 157 21.21 5.08 -19.79
N THR A 158 22.07 5.93 -19.23
CA THR A 158 23.49 6.02 -19.65
C THR A 158 24.45 5.27 -18.74
N VAL A 159 24.16 5.13 -17.44
CA VAL A 159 25.08 4.53 -16.48
C VAL A 159 24.55 3.19 -15.98
N LEU A 160 23.31 3.15 -15.48
CA LEU A 160 22.79 1.95 -14.84
C LEU A 160 22.45 0.84 -15.83
N LEU A 161 22.04 1.18 -17.05
CA LEU A 161 21.81 0.19 -18.11
C LEU A 161 23.09 -0.49 -18.62
N GLN A 162 24.27 -0.02 -18.22
CA GLN A 162 25.54 -0.72 -18.52
C GLN A 162 25.79 -1.92 -17.60
N ILE A 163 25.03 -2.06 -16.51
CA ILE A 163 25.19 -3.13 -15.53
C ILE A 163 24.12 -4.19 -15.79
N ASP A 164 24.57 -5.40 -16.12
CA ASP A 164 23.76 -6.58 -16.40
C ASP A 164 24.10 -7.76 -15.46
N ALA A 165 23.47 -8.91 -15.67
CA ALA A 165 23.64 -10.11 -14.83
C ALA A 165 25.06 -10.72 -14.89
N ASP A 166 25.82 -10.39 -15.93
CA ASP A 166 27.19 -10.86 -16.14
C ASP A 166 28.23 -9.88 -15.58
N THR A 167 27.81 -8.65 -15.25
CA THR A 167 28.68 -7.60 -14.73
C THR A 167 29.19 -7.97 -13.35
N THR A 168 30.52 -8.03 -13.21
CA THR A 168 31.14 -8.43 -11.95
C THR A 168 31.14 -7.29 -10.95
N ARG A 169 31.38 -7.63 -9.68
CA ARG A 169 31.51 -6.63 -8.61
C ARG A 169 32.56 -5.56 -8.90
N ASP A 170 33.68 -5.92 -9.50
CA ASP A 170 34.76 -4.98 -9.81
C ASP A 170 34.37 -4.06 -10.98
N ASP A 171 33.73 -4.60 -12.01
CA ASP A 171 33.20 -3.79 -13.13
C ASP A 171 32.17 -2.77 -12.66
N VAL A 172 31.29 -3.15 -11.72
CA VAL A 172 30.34 -2.20 -11.11
C VAL A 172 31.07 -1.09 -10.35
N MET A 173 32.19 -1.39 -9.69
CA MET A 173 33.00 -0.36 -9.03
C MET A 173 33.70 0.56 -10.02
N ASP A 174 34.08 0.05 -11.20
CA ASP A 174 34.64 0.88 -12.27
C ASP A 174 33.58 1.82 -12.87
N ILE A 175 32.34 1.34 -13.01
CA ILE A 175 31.21 2.14 -13.54
C ILE A 175 30.74 3.19 -12.52
N LEU A 176 30.48 2.80 -11.28
CA LEU A 176 29.87 3.66 -10.25
C LEU A 176 30.89 4.36 -9.34
N GLY A 177 32.16 3.99 -9.43
CA GLY A 177 33.23 4.45 -8.56
C GLY A 177 33.21 3.80 -7.18
N LYS A 178 33.86 4.45 -6.22
CA LYS A 178 34.02 3.93 -4.86
C LYS A 178 32.67 3.89 -4.13
N PRO A 179 32.26 2.74 -3.55
CA PRO A 179 31.02 2.64 -2.81
C PRO A 179 31.06 3.46 -1.52
N SER A 180 29.89 3.97 -1.14
CA SER A 180 29.71 4.69 0.12
C SER A 180 29.58 3.74 1.31
N LYS A 181 29.03 2.55 1.08
CA LYS A 181 28.81 1.52 2.10
C LYS A 181 28.76 0.14 1.45
N SER A 182 29.26 -0.88 2.15
CA SER A 182 29.12 -2.29 1.76
C SER A 182 28.56 -3.10 2.91
N LEU A 183 27.50 -3.86 2.63
CA LEU A 183 26.75 -4.69 3.58
C LEU A 183 26.60 -6.10 3.01
N GLY A 184 27.69 -6.87 3.04
CA GLY A 184 27.70 -8.25 2.55
C GLY A 184 27.47 -8.31 1.04
N ASN A 185 26.33 -8.86 0.64
CA ASN A 185 25.91 -8.97 -0.76
C ASN A 185 25.31 -7.68 -1.32
N LYS A 186 25.00 -6.69 -0.49
CA LYS A 186 24.48 -5.38 -0.91
C LYS A 186 25.58 -4.33 -0.84
N VAL A 187 25.71 -3.50 -1.87
CA VAL A 187 26.64 -2.38 -1.91
C VAL A 187 25.89 -1.11 -2.30
N ASP A 188 26.17 0.00 -1.60
CA ASP A 188 25.46 1.27 -1.75
C ASP A 188 26.41 2.39 -2.24
N TRP A 189 25.97 3.13 -3.24
CA TRP A 189 26.61 4.35 -3.76
C TRP A 189 25.71 5.55 -3.49
N ASN A 190 26.32 6.68 -3.11
CA ASN A 190 25.63 7.95 -2.99
C ASN A 190 26.10 8.86 -4.11
N VAL A 191 25.22 9.12 -5.07
CA VAL A 191 25.50 9.99 -6.22
C VAL A 191 24.77 11.31 -6.04
N ILE A 192 25.31 12.38 -6.63
CA ILE A 192 24.66 13.69 -6.64
C ILE A 192 24.16 13.94 -8.06
N ILE A 193 22.85 13.90 -8.25
CA ILE A 193 22.19 14.18 -9.54
C ILE A 193 21.32 15.41 -9.33
N ASN A 194 21.54 16.45 -10.13
CA ASN A 194 20.81 17.72 -10.06
C ASN A 194 20.77 18.32 -8.63
N GLY A 195 21.92 18.32 -7.94
CA GLY A 195 22.05 18.84 -6.57
C GLY A 195 21.38 18.00 -5.47
N LYS A 196 20.75 16.87 -5.81
CA LYS A 196 20.16 15.95 -4.85
C LYS A 196 21.03 14.72 -4.66
N ARG A 197 21.15 14.29 -3.40
CA ARG A 197 21.79 13.02 -3.06
C ARG A 197 20.80 11.88 -3.32
N ILE A 198 21.19 10.93 -4.13
CA ILE A 198 20.44 9.73 -4.51
C ILE A 198 21.27 8.51 -4.11
N THR A 199 20.60 7.47 -3.62
CA THR A 199 21.26 6.22 -3.23
C THR A 199 20.99 5.14 -4.26
N ILE A 200 22.06 4.49 -4.72
CA ILE A 200 22.02 3.37 -5.66
C ILE A 200 22.50 2.14 -4.90
N SER A 201 21.68 1.11 -4.86
CA SER A 201 22.01 -0.16 -4.22
C SER A 201 22.13 -1.25 -5.28
N VAL A 202 23.27 -1.95 -5.31
CA VAL A 202 23.49 -3.13 -6.16
C VAL A 202 23.63 -4.36 -5.28
N TYR A 203 22.94 -5.43 -5.65
CA TYR A 203 22.99 -6.72 -4.97
C TYR A 203 23.80 -7.71 -5.80
N PHE A 204 24.66 -8.47 -5.14
CA PHE A 204 25.57 -9.41 -5.75
C PHE A 204 25.29 -10.85 -5.31
N SER A 205 25.49 -11.79 -6.22
CA SER A 205 25.46 -13.22 -5.93
C SER A 205 26.57 -13.90 -6.73
N HIS A 206 27.37 -14.74 -6.07
CA HIS A 206 28.49 -15.43 -6.70
C HIS A 206 29.48 -14.52 -7.45
N GLY A 207 29.60 -13.25 -7.04
CA GLY A 207 30.51 -12.27 -7.64
C GLY A 207 29.88 -11.35 -8.69
N ASN A 208 28.67 -11.66 -9.17
CA ASN A 208 28.00 -10.91 -10.23
C ASN A 208 26.81 -10.10 -9.70
N ALA A 209 26.46 -9.02 -10.40
CA ALA A 209 25.28 -8.23 -10.11
C ALA A 209 24.00 -9.04 -10.39
N THR A 210 23.01 -8.90 -9.52
CA THR A 210 21.72 -9.63 -9.62
C THR A 210 20.52 -8.71 -9.53
N ARG A 211 20.69 -7.51 -8.97
CA ARG A 211 19.63 -6.53 -8.82
C ARG A 211 20.21 -5.14 -8.62
N ILE A 212 19.56 -4.14 -9.19
CA ILE A 212 19.86 -2.73 -9.00
C ILE A 212 18.63 -2.01 -8.49
N ASN A 213 18.80 -1.17 -7.47
CA ASN A 213 17.77 -0.29 -6.95
C ASN A 213 18.28 1.15 -6.92
N PHE A 214 17.54 2.05 -7.56
CA PHE A 214 17.77 3.50 -7.56
C PHE A 214 16.68 4.18 -6.73
N ASP A 215 17.08 4.63 -5.54
CA ASP A 215 16.20 5.28 -4.57
C ASP A 215 16.25 6.80 -4.74
N GLY A 216 15.15 7.35 -5.25
CA GLY A 216 14.92 8.78 -5.46
C GLY A 216 14.75 9.60 -4.19
N GLY A 217 14.82 8.97 -3.02
CA GLY A 217 14.58 9.58 -1.72
C GLY A 217 13.15 9.34 -1.22
N VAL A 218 12.78 10.09 -0.17
CA VAL A 218 11.56 9.84 0.61
C VAL A 218 10.31 9.70 -0.27
N GLY A 219 9.83 8.45 -0.38
CA GLY A 219 8.60 8.09 -1.08
C GLY A 219 8.71 7.90 -2.59
N ARG A 220 9.93 7.77 -3.15
CA ARG A 220 10.14 7.64 -4.60
C ARG A 220 11.15 6.53 -4.92
N PHE A 221 10.65 5.35 -5.27
CA PHE A 221 11.45 4.33 -5.95
C PHE A 221 11.29 4.55 -7.45
N TYR A 222 12.37 4.90 -8.15
CA TYR A 222 12.28 5.21 -9.58
C TYR A 222 12.67 4.03 -10.46
N TYR A 223 13.55 3.16 -9.99
CA TYR A 223 14.05 2.03 -10.77
C TYR A 223 14.49 0.90 -9.86
N ASP A 224 13.90 -0.27 -10.04
CA ASP A 224 14.21 -1.50 -9.31
C ASP A 224 14.09 -2.65 -10.30
N GLN A 225 15.23 -3.24 -10.65
CA GLN A 225 15.33 -4.25 -11.69
C GLN A 225 16.17 -5.42 -11.20
N ASP A 226 15.60 -6.62 -11.31
CA ASP A 226 16.34 -7.87 -11.28
C ASP A 226 17.07 -8.01 -12.64
N LEU A 227 18.36 -8.34 -12.58
CA LEU A 227 19.24 -8.45 -13.76
C LEU A 227 19.24 -9.87 -14.32
#